data_AF-A0A969BIY4-F1
#
_entry.id   AF-A0A969BIY4-F1
#
_cell.length_a   1.000
_cell.length_b   1.000
_cell.length_c   1.000
_cell.angle_alpha   90.00
_cell.angle_beta   90.00
_cell.angle_gamma   90.00
#
_symmetry.space_group_name_H-M   'P 1'
#
loop_
_entity.id
_entity.type
_entity.pdbx_description
1 polymer ?
#
loop_
_entity_poly.entity_id
_entity_poly.type
_entity_poly.pdbx_seq_one_letter_code
_entity_poly.pdbx_strand_id
1 'polypeptide(L)'
;MNNLRHLSLAVVFVVAAHIGHAQFNPADPISRIAFGSCSHQNDADQMWPDVLAMKPQLWIWGGDNIYGDTHDMEAMRKKYDLQKAAEGYWKLRRFCPIIGTWDDHDYGVNDGGKNFNKKKESKDLFMEFMDVSPRDPMRTHEGVYSSYTFGTGKKENKK
;
A
#
# COMPACT_ATOMS: atom_id res chain seq x y z
N MET A 1 -11.71 -29.55 59.16
CA MET A 1 -10.92 -28.43 58.63
C MET A 1 -10.62 -28.71 57.16
N ASN A 2 -11.52 -28.34 56.24
CA ASN A 2 -11.30 -28.47 54.79
C ASN A 2 -11.58 -27.12 54.14
N ASN A 3 -10.54 -26.45 53.66
CA ASN A 3 -10.66 -25.25 52.83
C ASN A 3 -10.27 -25.61 51.40
N LEU A 4 -11.25 -25.77 50.53
CA LEU A 4 -11.05 -25.86 49.09
C LEU A 4 -11.12 -24.44 48.51
N ARG A 5 -9.98 -23.90 48.08
CA ARG A 5 -9.93 -22.62 47.35
C ARG A 5 -10.22 -22.90 45.88
N HIS A 6 -11.35 -22.40 45.38
CA HIS A 6 -11.64 -22.38 43.96
C HIS A 6 -10.75 -21.36 43.26
N LEU A 7 -9.95 -21.82 42.30
CA LEU A 7 -9.18 -20.98 41.39
C LEU A 7 -9.96 -20.88 40.08
N SER A 8 -10.60 -19.75 39.84
CA SER A 8 -11.29 -19.49 38.57
C SER A 8 -10.26 -19.05 37.52
N LEU A 9 -10.05 -19.88 36.49
CA LEU A 9 -9.22 -19.57 35.34
C LEU A 9 -10.06 -18.76 34.33
N ALA A 10 -9.78 -17.46 34.19
CA ALA A 10 -10.39 -16.64 33.14
C ALA A 10 -9.59 -16.83 31.84
N VAL A 11 -10.19 -17.49 30.85
CA VAL A 11 -9.64 -17.58 29.49
C VAL A 11 -10.10 -16.36 28.70
N VAL A 12 -9.18 -15.42 28.45
CA VAL A 12 -9.44 -14.26 27.59
C VAL A 12 -9.15 -14.65 26.14
N PHE A 13 -10.19 -14.80 25.33
CA PHE A 13 -10.05 -14.91 23.87
C PHE A 13 -9.86 -13.52 23.26
N VAL A 14 -8.61 -13.19 22.92
CA VAL A 14 -8.33 -12.04 22.05
C VAL A 14 -8.61 -12.47 20.61
N VAL A 15 -9.78 -12.10 20.09
CA VAL A 15 -10.04 -12.22 18.64
C VAL A 15 -9.30 -11.08 17.95
N ALA A 16 -8.16 -11.38 17.35
CA ALA A 16 -7.48 -10.45 16.45
C ALA A 16 -8.36 -10.26 15.20
N ALA A 17 -9.12 -9.16 15.15
CA ALA A 17 -9.83 -8.75 13.95
C ALA A 17 -8.79 -8.52 12.85
N HIS A 18 -8.70 -9.45 11.90
CA HIS A 18 -7.92 -9.24 10.69
C HIS A 18 -8.64 -8.16 9.90
N ILE A 19 -8.09 -6.94 9.88
CA ILE A 19 -8.58 -5.89 8.99
C ILE A 19 -8.19 -6.33 7.57
N GLY A 20 -9.11 -7.02 6.90
CA GLY A 20 -8.90 -7.44 5.51
C GLY A 20 -8.86 -6.21 4.61
N HIS A 21 -7.76 -6.03 3.87
CA HIS A 21 -7.73 -5.14 2.72
C HIS A 21 -8.38 -5.83 1.53
N ALA A 22 -8.93 -5.04 0.60
CA ALA A 22 -9.50 -5.58 -0.62
C ALA A 22 -8.44 -6.38 -1.37
N GLN A 23 -8.73 -7.66 -1.58
CA GLN A 23 -7.84 -8.55 -2.30
C GLN A 23 -8.00 -8.33 -3.80
N PHE A 24 -6.86 -8.32 -4.48
CA PHE A 24 -6.78 -8.33 -5.93
C PHE A 24 -7.31 -9.66 -6.49
N ASN A 25 -8.32 -9.63 -7.35
CA ASN A 25 -8.75 -10.79 -8.14
C ASN A 25 -8.59 -10.50 -9.65
N PRO A 26 -7.56 -11.04 -10.32
CA PRO A 26 -7.29 -10.74 -11.72
C PRO A 26 -8.35 -11.29 -12.68
N ALA A 27 -9.18 -12.26 -12.25
CA ALA A 27 -10.27 -12.78 -13.07
C ALA A 27 -11.45 -11.80 -13.19
N ASP A 28 -11.59 -10.87 -12.25
CA ASP A 28 -12.70 -9.93 -12.25
C ASP A 28 -12.47 -8.84 -13.31
N PRO A 29 -13.44 -8.63 -14.23
CA PRO A 29 -13.35 -7.52 -15.15
C PRO A 29 -13.49 -6.20 -14.40
N ILE A 30 -12.53 -5.29 -14.63
CA ILE A 30 -12.57 -3.92 -14.11
C ILE A 30 -13.00 -2.96 -15.23
N SER A 31 -13.83 -1.99 -14.85
CA SER A 31 -14.37 -0.94 -15.73
C SER A 31 -14.05 0.47 -15.23
N ARG A 32 -13.53 0.58 -14.00
CA ARG A 32 -13.16 1.86 -13.39
C ARG A 32 -11.82 1.77 -12.68
N ILE A 33 -10.84 2.45 -13.26
CA ILE A 33 -9.50 2.60 -12.73
C ILE A 33 -9.34 4.07 -12.31
N ALA A 34 -8.86 4.31 -11.10
CA ALA A 34 -8.36 5.61 -10.69
C ALA A 34 -6.84 5.53 -10.55
N PHE A 35 -6.15 6.62 -10.83
CA PHE A 35 -4.70 6.73 -10.69
C PHE A 35 -4.34 8.13 -10.21
N GLY A 36 -3.20 8.26 -9.54
CA GLY A 36 -2.71 9.54 -9.05
C GLY A 36 -1.27 9.44 -8.55
N SER A 37 -0.64 10.59 -8.38
CA SER A 37 0.75 10.79 -7.96
C SER A 37 0.86 12.08 -7.16
N CYS A 38 2.07 12.41 -6.69
CA CYS A 38 2.39 13.69 -6.04
C CYS A 38 1.50 13.98 -4.84
N SER A 39 1.31 12.98 -3.97
CA SER A 39 0.47 13.09 -2.79
C SER A 39 1.32 13.42 -1.57
N HIS A 40 1.52 14.71 -1.29
CA HIS A 40 2.27 15.09 -0.10
C HIS A 40 1.50 14.71 1.17
N GLN A 41 2.09 13.85 2.00
CA GLN A 41 1.47 13.25 3.19
C GLN A 41 1.06 14.24 4.29
N ASN A 42 1.45 15.50 4.16
CA ASN A 42 1.15 16.56 5.13
C ASN A 42 0.01 17.47 4.64
N ASP A 43 -0.45 17.30 3.41
CA ASP A 43 -1.51 18.13 2.86
C ASP A 43 -2.86 17.73 3.48
N ALA A 44 -3.59 18.72 3.97
CA ALA A 44 -4.92 18.49 4.52
C ALA A 44 -5.96 18.18 3.43
N ASP A 45 -5.78 18.77 2.24
CA ASP A 45 -6.72 18.72 1.12
C ASP A 45 -6.26 17.75 0.02
N GLN A 46 -5.93 16.52 0.40
CA GLN A 46 -5.59 15.47 -0.57
C GLN A 46 -6.81 15.05 -1.41
N MET A 47 -6.54 14.50 -2.60
CA MET A 47 -7.52 14.08 -3.62
C MET A 47 -8.54 13.00 -3.19
N TRP A 48 -8.43 12.47 -1.96
CA TRP A 48 -9.16 11.28 -1.55
C TRP A 48 -10.69 11.39 -1.58
N PRO A 49 -11.33 12.52 -1.20
CA PRO A 49 -12.78 12.63 -1.28
C PRO A 49 -13.30 12.34 -2.70
N ASP A 50 -12.65 12.89 -3.73
CA ASP A 50 -13.01 12.69 -5.13
C ASP A 50 -12.71 11.26 -5.58
N VAL A 51 -11.57 10.71 -5.19
CA VAL A 51 -11.21 9.30 -5.47
C VAL A 51 -12.26 8.34 -4.88
N LEU A 52 -12.68 8.56 -3.64
CA LEU A 52 -13.71 7.74 -3.00
C LEU A 52 -15.07 7.87 -3.69
N ALA A 53 -15.45 9.09 -4.10
CA ALA A 53 -16.70 9.35 -4.81
C ALA A 53 -16.78 8.59 -6.15
N MET A 54 -15.64 8.40 -6.82
CA MET A 54 -15.56 7.61 -8.05
C MET A 54 -15.83 6.11 -7.84
N LYS A 55 -15.64 5.55 -6.63
CA LYS A 55 -15.75 4.11 -6.35
C LYS A 55 -14.90 3.25 -7.31
N PRO A 56 -13.57 3.47 -7.38
CA PRO A 56 -12.69 2.72 -8.26
C PRO A 56 -12.65 1.24 -7.89
N GLN A 57 -12.42 0.40 -8.90
CA GLN A 57 -12.15 -1.04 -8.75
C GLN A 57 -10.64 -1.32 -8.69
N LEU A 58 -9.81 -0.33 -9.02
CA LEU A 58 -8.37 -0.37 -8.92
C LEU A 58 -7.85 1.07 -8.70
N TRP A 59 -6.94 1.22 -7.74
CA TRP A 59 -6.12 2.42 -7.59
C TRP A 59 -4.69 2.14 -8.06
N ILE A 60 -4.14 3.04 -8.86
CA ILE A 60 -2.76 2.98 -9.34
C ILE A 60 -1.99 4.21 -8.81
N TRP A 61 -1.03 3.96 -7.93
CA TRP A 61 -0.02 4.94 -7.56
C TRP A 61 0.97 5.16 -8.70
N GLY A 62 1.13 6.41 -9.11
CA GLY A 62 2.02 6.84 -10.19
C GLY A 62 3.43 7.23 -9.75
N GLY A 63 3.70 7.33 -8.44
CA GLY A 63 4.93 7.90 -7.90
C GLY A 63 4.66 9.15 -7.06
N ASP A 64 5.69 9.64 -6.36
CA ASP A 64 5.57 10.65 -5.30
C ASP A 64 4.42 10.34 -4.35
N ASN A 65 4.36 9.09 -3.88
CA ASN A 65 3.31 8.64 -2.98
C ASN A 65 3.49 9.25 -1.58
N ILE A 66 4.74 9.58 -1.24
CA ILE A 66 5.15 10.49 -0.18
C ILE A 66 6.30 11.39 -0.67
N TYR A 67 6.52 12.50 0.04
CA TYR A 67 7.73 13.34 -0.11
C TYR A 67 8.79 12.88 0.88
N GLY A 68 9.52 11.83 0.49
CA GLY A 68 10.37 11.01 1.33
C GLY A 68 11.83 11.48 1.50
N ASP A 69 12.20 12.68 1.05
CA ASP A 69 13.58 13.19 0.94
C ASP A 69 14.39 13.15 2.25
N THR A 70 15.00 12.00 2.56
CA THR A 70 15.77 11.81 3.79
C THR A 70 16.67 10.59 3.72
N HIS A 71 17.79 10.65 4.45
CA HIS A 71 18.64 9.49 4.72
C HIS A 71 18.25 8.75 6.02
N ASP A 72 17.35 9.35 6.82
CA ASP A 72 16.77 8.74 8.01
C ASP A 72 15.55 7.89 7.61
N MET A 73 15.75 6.57 7.60
CA MET A 73 14.72 5.61 7.19
C MET A 73 13.58 5.50 8.20
N GLU A 74 13.78 5.88 9.46
CA GLU A 74 12.69 5.97 10.42
C GLU A 74 11.79 7.17 10.10
N ALA A 75 12.39 8.30 9.72
CA ALA A 75 11.63 9.46 9.26
C ALA A 75 10.84 9.15 7.97
N MET A 76 11.43 8.45 7.00
CA MET A 76 10.70 8.01 5.80
C MET A 76 9.55 7.05 6.14
N ARG A 77 9.78 6.07 7.03
CA ARG A 77 8.74 5.15 7.52
C ARG A 77 7.55 5.92 8.11
N LYS A 78 7.80 6.91 8.97
CA LYS A 78 6.75 7.75 9.56
C LYS A 78 5.94 8.52 8.50
N LYS A 79 6.58 8.97 7.41
CA LYS A 79 5.89 9.63 6.30
C LYS A 79 4.96 8.66 5.55
N TYR A 80 5.42 7.43 5.29
CA TYR A 80 4.55 6.39 4.74
C TYR A 80 3.41 6.03 5.69
N ASP A 81 3.67 5.91 7.00
CA ASP A 81 2.63 5.64 8.00
C ASP A 81 1.57 6.73 8.03
N LEU A 82 1.98 8.01 7.93
CA LEU A 82 1.07 9.15 7.86
C LEU A 82 0.18 9.08 6.61
N GLN A 83 0.77 8.85 5.43
CA GLN A 83 0.03 8.67 4.19
C GLN A 83 -0.93 7.48 4.26
N LYS A 84 -0.47 6.36 4.84
CA LYS A 84 -1.24 5.13 5.03
C LYS A 84 -2.43 5.31 5.97
N ALA A 85 -2.30 6.24 6.93
CA ALA A 85 -3.32 6.61 7.91
C ALA A 85 -4.25 7.73 7.45
N ALA A 86 -3.94 8.44 6.36
CA ALA A 86 -4.82 9.47 5.80
C ALA A 86 -6.22 8.88 5.60
N GLU A 87 -7.25 9.52 6.18
CA GLU A 87 -8.59 8.92 6.32
C GLU A 87 -9.14 8.40 4.99
N GLY A 88 -8.93 9.18 3.93
CA GLY A 88 -9.37 8.85 2.60
C GLY A 88 -8.65 7.64 1.98
N TYR A 89 -7.33 7.59 2.08
CA TYR A 89 -6.53 6.44 1.61
C TYR A 89 -6.81 5.19 2.44
N TRP A 90 -6.93 5.34 3.76
CA TRP A 90 -7.30 4.26 4.67
C TRP A 90 -8.68 3.67 4.31
N LYS A 91 -9.67 4.51 3.98
CA LYS A 91 -10.98 4.05 3.48
C LYS A 91 -10.84 3.31 2.13
N LEU A 92 -10.08 3.87 1.19
CA LEU A 92 -9.89 3.31 -0.14
C LEU A 92 -9.34 1.87 -0.09
N ARG A 93 -8.28 1.65 0.71
CA ARG A 93 -7.60 0.34 0.87
C ARG A 93 -8.49 -0.80 1.36
N ARG A 94 -9.64 -0.49 1.96
CA ARG A 94 -10.57 -1.51 2.49
C ARG A 94 -11.44 -2.12 1.41
N PHE A 95 -11.67 -1.44 0.28
CA PHE A 95 -12.54 -1.94 -0.78
C PHE A 95 -11.92 -1.91 -2.18
N CYS A 96 -10.81 -1.20 -2.38
CA CYS A 96 -10.14 -1.04 -3.66
C CYS A 96 -8.74 -1.66 -3.61
N PRO A 97 -8.44 -2.67 -4.46
CA PRO A 97 -7.08 -3.14 -4.68
C PRO A 97 -6.16 -1.99 -5.12
N ILE A 98 -4.92 -2.02 -4.64
CA ILE A 98 -3.93 -0.97 -4.88
C ILE A 98 -2.67 -1.56 -5.50
N ILE A 99 -2.25 -0.99 -6.62
CA ILE A 99 -0.97 -1.26 -7.28
C ILE A 99 -0.25 0.07 -7.51
N GLY A 100 1.01 0.01 -7.96
CA GLY A 100 1.69 1.21 -8.42
C GLY A 100 3.20 1.12 -8.39
N THR A 101 3.82 2.27 -8.59
CA THR A 101 5.26 2.48 -8.60
C THR A 101 5.66 3.64 -7.69
N TRP A 102 6.97 3.84 -7.56
CA TRP A 102 7.60 4.98 -6.91
C TRP A 102 8.09 6.03 -7.93
N ASP A 103 8.45 7.21 -7.45
CA ASP A 103 9.31 8.18 -8.14
C ASP A 103 10.47 8.62 -7.19
N ASP A 104 11.22 9.68 -7.51
CA ASP A 104 12.43 10.11 -6.80
C ASP A 104 12.21 10.47 -5.32
N HIS A 105 11.08 11.08 -4.97
CA HIS A 105 10.76 11.38 -3.57
C HIS A 105 10.51 10.11 -2.73
N ASP A 106 9.86 9.10 -3.31
CA ASP A 106 9.69 7.78 -2.69
C ASP A 106 11.03 7.00 -2.67
N TYR A 107 11.89 7.24 -3.67
CA TYR A 107 13.26 6.72 -3.73
C TYR A 107 14.11 7.26 -2.58
N GLY A 108 13.79 8.46 -2.09
CA GLY A 108 14.31 9.05 -0.86
C GLY A 108 15.18 10.29 -1.04
N VAL A 109 15.36 10.75 -2.28
CA VAL A 109 16.06 11.99 -2.58
C VAL A 109 15.63 12.51 -3.95
N ASN A 110 15.22 13.77 -4.01
CA ASN A 110 14.93 14.50 -5.23
C ASN A 110 16.05 14.38 -6.27
N ASP A 111 15.69 14.12 -7.54
CA ASP A 111 16.60 13.83 -8.65
C ASP A 111 17.62 12.70 -8.36
N GLY A 112 17.23 11.80 -7.45
CA GLY A 112 18.02 10.68 -7.00
C GLY A 112 18.24 9.64 -8.08
N GLY A 113 19.41 9.00 -8.04
CA GLY A 113 19.72 7.90 -8.95
C GLY A 113 20.51 6.81 -8.25
N LYS A 114 21.15 5.95 -9.04
CA LYS A 114 21.86 4.73 -8.60
C LYS A 114 22.85 4.90 -7.43
N ASN A 115 23.31 6.13 -7.17
CA ASN A 115 24.30 6.48 -6.15
C ASN A 115 23.69 6.74 -4.76
N PHE A 116 22.36 6.82 -4.64
CA PHE A 116 21.72 6.96 -3.34
C PHE A 116 21.95 5.70 -2.49
N ASN A 117 22.54 5.88 -1.31
CA ASN A 117 23.01 4.77 -0.48
C ASN A 117 21.87 4.08 0.31
N LYS A 118 20.66 4.67 0.34
CA LYS A 118 19.48 4.10 1.02
C LYS A 118 18.44 3.51 0.07
N LYS A 119 18.73 3.39 -1.22
CA LYS A 119 17.78 2.91 -2.24
C LYS A 119 17.14 1.56 -1.92
N LYS A 120 17.88 0.65 -1.25
CA LYS A 120 17.33 -0.66 -0.86
C LYS A 120 16.35 -0.50 0.30
N GLU A 121 16.72 0.26 1.32
CA GLU A 121 15.85 0.56 2.46
C GLU A 121 14.60 1.33 2.04
N SER A 122 14.71 2.31 1.15
CA SER A 122 13.55 3.01 0.56
C SER A 122 12.60 2.03 -0.12
N LYS A 123 13.15 1.08 -0.89
CA LYS A 123 12.35 0.03 -1.54
C LYS A 123 11.65 -0.85 -0.50
N ASP A 124 12.36 -1.26 0.54
CA ASP A 124 11.79 -2.10 1.59
C ASP A 124 10.61 -1.39 2.29
N LEU A 125 10.73 -0.07 2.52
CA LEU A 125 9.65 0.77 3.05
C LEU A 125 8.48 0.94 2.08
N PHE A 126 8.75 1.15 0.79
CA PHE A 126 7.72 1.19 -0.24
C PHE A 126 6.91 -0.12 -0.29
N MET A 127 7.59 -1.26 -0.23
CA MET A 127 6.93 -2.57 -0.25
C MET A 127 6.04 -2.79 0.99
N GLU A 128 6.44 -2.26 2.14
CA GLU A 128 5.64 -2.29 3.35
C GLU A 128 4.44 -1.35 3.27
N PHE A 129 4.61 -0.14 2.73
CA PHE A 129 3.53 0.79 2.46
C PHE A 129 2.44 0.14 1.57
N MET A 130 2.87 -0.51 0.49
CA MET A 130 2.01 -1.19 -0.49
C MET A 130 1.47 -2.56 -0.04
N ASP A 131 1.78 -3.02 1.18
CA ASP A 131 1.44 -4.36 1.69
C ASP A 131 1.89 -5.52 0.78
N VAL A 132 3.00 -5.34 0.05
CA VAL A 132 3.52 -6.34 -0.88
C VAL A 132 3.99 -7.56 -0.11
N SER A 133 3.52 -8.75 -0.50
CA SER A 133 3.86 -10.02 0.14
C SER A 133 5.39 -10.22 0.25
N PRO A 134 5.91 -10.76 1.36
CA PRO A 134 7.32 -11.16 1.46
C PRO A 134 7.77 -12.16 0.39
N ARG A 135 6.83 -12.86 -0.26
CA ARG A 135 7.09 -13.83 -1.34
C ARG A 135 6.89 -13.25 -2.75
N ASP A 136 6.56 -11.96 -2.86
CA ASP A 136 6.33 -11.33 -4.15
C ASP A 136 7.63 -11.25 -4.98
N PRO A 137 7.62 -11.66 -6.27
CA PRO A 137 8.78 -11.56 -7.14
C PRO A 137 9.38 -10.15 -7.23
N MET A 138 8.58 -9.10 -7.03
CA MET A 138 9.05 -7.71 -7.05
C MET A 138 10.12 -7.45 -5.97
N ARG A 139 10.19 -8.27 -4.92
CA ARG A 139 11.23 -8.17 -3.87
C ARG A 139 12.60 -8.69 -4.30
N THR A 140 12.73 -9.38 -5.44
CA THR A 140 14.01 -10.00 -5.86
C THR A 140 14.87 -9.14 -6.77
N HIS A 141 14.29 -8.15 -7.45
CA HIS A 141 15.02 -7.19 -8.30
C HIS A 141 15.23 -5.84 -7.60
N GLU A 142 15.92 -4.89 -8.22
CA GLU A 142 16.21 -3.59 -7.59
C GLU A 142 15.10 -2.55 -7.79
N GLY A 143 14.38 -2.58 -8.91
CA GLY A 143 13.33 -1.60 -9.22
C GLY A 143 11.97 -1.93 -8.62
N VAL A 144 11.06 -0.97 -8.67
CA VAL A 144 9.61 -1.16 -8.42
C VAL A 144 8.93 -1.16 -9.78
N TYR A 145 8.63 -2.34 -10.31
CA TYR A 145 7.90 -2.49 -11.58
C TYR A 145 7.20 -3.85 -11.59
N SER A 146 6.04 -3.90 -12.23
CA SER A 146 5.22 -5.11 -12.35
C SER A 146 4.24 -4.95 -13.52
N SER A 147 3.61 -6.06 -13.94
CA SER A 147 2.53 -6.05 -14.94
C SER A 147 1.33 -6.83 -14.42
N TYR A 148 0.13 -6.34 -14.74
CA TYR A 148 -1.14 -6.94 -14.31
C TYR A 148 -2.06 -7.09 -15.51
N THR A 149 -2.79 -8.20 -15.56
CA THR A 149 -3.88 -8.44 -16.52
C THR A 149 -5.16 -8.60 -15.74
N PHE A 150 -6.23 -7.94 -16.19
CA PHE A 150 -7.55 -8.00 -15.55
C PHE A 150 -8.61 -8.52 -16.52
N GLY A 151 -9.53 -9.31 -16.00
CA GLY A 151 -10.60 -9.94 -16.76
C GLY A 151 -10.15 -11.23 -17.46
N THR A 152 -11.13 -12.00 -17.94
CA THR A 152 -10.92 -13.34 -18.51
C THR A 152 -10.46 -13.35 -19.96
N GLY A 153 -10.23 -12.17 -20.56
CA GLY A 153 -9.58 -12.03 -21.86
C GLY A 153 -10.04 -13.03 -22.92
N LYS A 154 -11.31 -12.97 -23.39
CA LYS A 154 -11.53 -13.35 -24.78
C LYS A 154 -10.81 -12.31 -25.62
N LYS A 155 -9.59 -12.64 -26.07
CA LYS A 155 -8.89 -11.86 -27.10
C LYS A 155 -9.76 -11.85 -28.34
N GLU A 156 -10.59 -10.82 -28.52
CA GLU A 156 -11.12 -10.52 -29.84
C GLU A 156 -9.96 -10.00 -30.67
N ASN A 157 -9.31 -10.91 -31.40
CA ASN A 157 -8.43 -10.56 -32.50
C ASN A 157 -9.30 -9.95 -33.59
N LYS A 158 -9.61 -8.65 -33.49
CA LYS A 158 -10.10 -7.90 -34.65
C LYS A 158 -8.91 -7.69 -35.59
N LYS A 159 -8.96 -8.41 -36.71
CA LYS A 159 -8.11 -8.22 -37.88
C LYS A 159 -8.32 -6.83 -38.47
#